data_AF-A0A7S2HR64-F1
#
_entry.id   AF-A0A7S2HR64-F1
#
_cell.length_a   1.000
_cell.length_b   1.000
_cell.length_c   1.000
_cell.angle_alpha   90.00
_cell.angle_beta   90.00
_cell.angle_gamma   90.00
#
_symmetry.space_group_name_H-M   'P 1'
#
loop_
_entity.id
_entity.type
_entity.pdbx_description
1 polymer ?
#
loop_
_entity_poly.entity_id
_entity_poly.type
_entity_poly.pdbx_seq_one_letter_code
_entity_poly.pdbx_strand_id
1 'polypeptide(L)'
;KAFEKALCTEVHQANELHGGGEWACTKDYSREDLAALPGGRYQAWRIEMESNGDAEWRDNWREDVVAAVGRGSSACICIKELIDAAITEGDKLFADTKYHDSWWLCHDHLSAWWEKEAQAYIASRGFKDRQLRAWGSVNKGTRYYHSLVGNRPEMCPLDAHLFADLKNAVLKHVVMTCGLDLDNEKRFKMGTPRELSDTLRRTWTVKPTPDRIAEDILRIPSTVDKIIEHGGGIVPDEAGCTGTPKILTESHYFSRPVHVH
;
A
#
# COMPACT_ATOMS: atom_id res chain seq x y z
N LYS A 1 -5.94 -18.87 -0.16
CA LYS A 1 -4.84 -19.44 0.63
C LYS A 1 -4.03 -18.40 1.42
N ALA A 2 -3.32 -17.44 0.83
CA ALA A 2 -2.61 -16.39 1.59
C ALA A 2 -3.56 -15.42 2.32
N PHE A 3 -4.57 -14.92 1.60
CA PHE A 3 -5.67 -14.13 2.17
C PHE A 3 -6.41 -14.89 3.28
N GLU A 4 -6.77 -16.16 3.05
CA GLU A 4 -7.35 -17.03 4.08
C GLU A 4 -6.44 -17.20 5.30
N LYS A 5 -5.12 -17.28 5.11
CA LYS A 5 -4.15 -17.44 6.20
C LYS A 5 -4.03 -16.16 7.03
N ALA A 6 -3.94 -15.00 6.40
CA ALA A 6 -3.89 -13.69 7.07
C ALA A 6 -5.20 -13.39 7.83
N LEU A 7 -6.34 -13.74 7.22
CA LEU A 7 -7.66 -13.59 7.81
C LEU A 7 -7.89 -14.58 8.96
N CYS A 8 -7.40 -15.81 8.85
CA CYS A 8 -7.34 -16.75 9.98
C CYS A 8 -6.48 -16.19 11.11
N THR A 9 -5.32 -15.58 10.83
CA THR A 9 -4.46 -14.99 11.88
C THR A 9 -5.14 -13.84 12.65
N GLU A 10 -5.91 -12.98 11.97
CA GLU A 10 -6.68 -11.90 12.63
C GLU A 10 -7.86 -12.46 13.45
N VAL A 11 -8.57 -13.46 12.92
CA VAL A 11 -9.60 -14.19 13.68
C VAL A 11 -8.99 -14.99 14.86
N HIS A 12 -7.75 -15.49 14.71
CA HIS A 12 -7.00 -16.18 15.76
C HIS A 12 -6.52 -15.25 16.88
N GLN A 13 -6.23 -13.97 16.60
CA GLN A 13 -5.89 -12.99 17.66
C GLN A 13 -7.09 -12.66 18.55
N ALA A 14 -8.32 -12.90 18.07
CA ALA A 14 -9.54 -12.63 18.80
C ALA A 14 -10.04 -13.79 19.69
N ASN A 15 -9.38 -14.95 19.65
CA ASN A 15 -9.71 -16.14 20.44
C ASN A 15 -8.59 -16.45 21.46
N GLU A 16 -8.94 -16.78 22.70
CA GLU A 16 -7.97 -17.25 23.71
C GLU A 16 -7.70 -18.76 23.58
N LEU A 17 -6.48 -19.19 23.90
CA LEU A 17 -6.12 -20.60 24.01
C LEU A 17 -6.51 -21.12 25.40
N HIS A 18 -7.21 -22.25 25.47
CA HIS A 18 -7.28 -23.00 26.73
C HIS A 18 -5.99 -23.80 26.93
N GLY A 19 -5.66 -24.09 28.19
CA GLY A 19 -4.41 -24.70 28.67
C GLY A 19 -4.04 -26.09 28.14
N GLY A 20 -4.65 -26.54 27.04
CA GLY A 20 -4.29 -27.75 26.28
C GLY A 20 -3.95 -27.49 24.80
N GLY A 21 -3.97 -26.24 24.31
CA GLY A 21 -3.64 -25.92 22.91
C GLY A 21 -4.79 -26.15 21.91
N GLU A 22 -5.99 -26.48 22.38
CA GLU A 22 -7.22 -26.45 21.57
C GLU A 22 -7.80 -25.03 21.54
N TRP A 23 -8.19 -24.59 20.34
CA TRP A 23 -8.82 -23.30 20.11
C TRP A 23 -10.28 -23.36 20.57
N ALA A 24 -10.65 -22.53 21.54
CA ALA A 24 -12.05 -22.25 21.81
C ALA A 24 -12.48 -21.04 20.98
N CYS A 25 -13.53 -21.19 20.18
CA CYS A 25 -14.27 -20.05 19.63
C CYS A 25 -15.03 -19.43 20.80
N THR A 26 -14.39 -18.54 21.56
CA THR A 26 -14.98 -17.96 22.78
C THR A 26 -16.03 -16.90 22.46
N LYS A 27 -16.15 -16.50 21.19
CA LYS A 27 -17.14 -15.53 20.73
C LYS A 27 -17.76 -15.99 19.43
N ASP A 28 -19.04 -16.36 19.47
CA ASP A 28 -19.86 -16.45 18.27
C ASP A 28 -19.99 -15.04 17.70
N TYR A 29 -19.29 -14.76 16.60
CA TYR A 29 -19.43 -13.50 15.90
C TYR A 29 -20.72 -13.54 15.08
N SER A 30 -21.62 -12.59 15.34
CA SER A 30 -22.75 -12.39 14.45
C SER A 30 -22.27 -11.92 13.06
N ARG A 31 -23.15 -12.01 12.07
CA ARG A 31 -22.90 -11.46 10.73
C ARG A 31 -22.55 -9.98 10.80
N GLU A 32 -23.23 -9.25 11.69
CA GLU A 32 -23.00 -7.83 11.96
C GLU A 32 -21.61 -7.59 12.57
N ASP A 33 -21.16 -8.45 13.49
CA ASP A 33 -19.84 -8.35 14.09
C ASP A 33 -18.72 -8.59 13.07
N LEU A 34 -18.88 -9.58 12.18
CA LEU A 34 -17.92 -9.86 11.10
C LEU A 34 -17.89 -8.72 10.07
N ALA A 35 -19.05 -8.16 9.69
CA ALA A 35 -19.12 -7.07 8.72
C ALA A 35 -18.42 -5.77 9.21
N ALA A 36 -18.27 -5.61 10.52
CA ALA A 36 -17.59 -4.49 11.15
C ALA A 36 -16.06 -4.66 11.23
N LEU A 37 -15.53 -5.88 11.05
CA LEU A 37 -14.09 -6.15 11.08
C LEU A 37 -13.41 -5.79 9.75
N PRO A 38 -12.15 -5.32 9.77
CA PRO A 38 -11.34 -5.18 8.57
C PRO A 38 -11.24 -6.51 7.83
N GLY A 39 -11.76 -6.59 6.60
CA GLY A 39 -11.81 -7.82 5.80
C GLY A 39 -12.93 -8.82 6.18
N GLY A 40 -13.69 -8.55 7.25
CA GLY A 40 -14.74 -9.46 7.72
C GLY A 40 -16.05 -9.42 6.91
N ARG A 41 -16.21 -8.43 6.01
CA ARG A 41 -17.30 -8.43 5.00
C ARG A 41 -17.27 -9.64 4.09
N TYR A 42 -16.07 -10.15 3.75
CA TYR A 42 -15.96 -11.38 2.98
C TYR A 42 -16.45 -12.59 3.77
N GLN A 43 -16.12 -12.67 5.07
CA GLN A 43 -16.58 -13.77 5.93
C GLN A 43 -18.09 -13.70 6.13
N ALA A 44 -18.63 -12.51 6.39
CA ALA A 44 -20.06 -12.30 6.53
C ALA A 44 -20.83 -12.69 5.25
N TRP A 45 -20.31 -12.30 4.07
CA TRP A 45 -20.88 -12.68 2.78
C TRP A 45 -20.75 -14.19 2.50
N ARG A 46 -19.57 -14.80 2.76
CA ARG A 46 -19.36 -16.24 2.57
C ARG A 46 -20.31 -17.06 3.44
N ILE A 47 -20.42 -16.72 4.73
CA ILE A 47 -21.31 -17.39 5.67
C ILE A 47 -22.77 -17.27 5.22
N GLU A 48 -23.19 -16.11 4.71
CA GLU A 48 -24.53 -15.91 4.16
C GLU A 48 -24.79 -16.80 2.93
N MET A 49 -23.87 -16.83 1.96
CA MET A 49 -24.02 -17.67 0.77
C MET A 49 -24.04 -19.17 1.12
N GLU A 50 -23.13 -19.62 1.98
CA GLU A 50 -23.07 -21.01 2.45
C GLU A 50 -24.32 -21.40 3.25
N SER A 51 -24.87 -20.49 4.06
CA SER A 51 -26.11 -20.73 4.83
C SER A 51 -27.36 -20.81 3.94
N ASN A 52 -27.34 -20.16 2.79
CA ASN A 52 -28.44 -20.20 1.81
C ASN A 52 -28.40 -21.46 0.92
N GLY A 53 -27.42 -22.35 1.10
CA GLY A 53 -27.24 -23.54 0.28
C GLY A 53 -26.75 -23.24 -1.14
N ASP A 54 -26.36 -22.00 -1.40
CA ASP A 54 -25.76 -21.60 -2.67
C ASP A 54 -24.29 -22.03 -2.67
N ALA A 55 -23.94 -22.93 -3.59
CA ALA A 55 -22.57 -23.38 -3.80
C ALA A 55 -21.98 -22.84 -5.12
N GLU A 56 -22.78 -22.19 -5.97
CA GLU A 56 -22.36 -21.64 -7.27
C GLU A 56 -21.41 -20.45 -7.10
N TRP A 57 -21.46 -19.78 -5.94
CA TRP A 57 -20.48 -18.74 -5.60
C TRP A 57 -19.04 -19.25 -5.68
N ARG A 58 -18.78 -20.56 -5.54
CA ARG A 58 -17.42 -21.12 -5.64
C ARG A 58 -16.82 -20.98 -7.03
N ASP A 59 -17.65 -20.87 -8.05
CA ASP A 59 -17.19 -20.72 -9.43
C ASP A 59 -16.89 -19.25 -9.77
N ASN A 60 -17.61 -18.30 -9.15
CA ASN A 60 -17.50 -16.84 -9.41
C ASN A 60 -16.99 -16.02 -8.22
N TRP A 61 -16.49 -16.67 -7.15
CA TRP A 61 -16.21 -16.03 -5.86
C TRP A 61 -15.32 -14.79 -5.94
N ARG A 62 -14.41 -14.73 -6.92
CA ARG A 62 -13.55 -13.56 -7.12
C ARG A 62 -14.35 -12.33 -7.52
N GLU A 63 -15.26 -12.48 -8.47
CA GLU A 63 -16.08 -11.40 -9.00
C GLU A 63 -17.03 -10.90 -7.92
N ASP A 64 -17.61 -11.82 -7.16
CA ASP A 64 -18.49 -11.50 -6.04
C ASP A 64 -17.75 -10.84 -4.88
N VAL A 65 -16.53 -11.30 -4.56
CA VAL A 65 -15.67 -10.65 -3.58
C VAL A 65 -15.32 -9.24 -4.01
N VAL A 66 -14.87 -9.05 -5.26
CA VAL A 66 -14.57 -7.72 -5.79
C VAL A 66 -15.81 -6.83 -5.79
N ALA A 67 -16.99 -7.36 -6.10
CA ALA A 67 -18.24 -6.61 -6.02
C ALA A 67 -18.58 -6.20 -4.57
N ALA A 68 -18.38 -7.10 -3.61
CA ALA A 68 -18.72 -6.90 -2.20
C ALA A 68 -17.71 -6.01 -1.46
N VAL A 69 -16.41 -6.17 -1.73
CA VAL A 69 -15.34 -5.44 -1.05
C VAL A 69 -14.73 -4.33 -1.89
N GLY A 70 -15.03 -4.20 -3.18
CA GLY A 70 -14.46 -3.16 -4.05
C GLY A 70 -15.17 -1.81 -3.99
N ARG A 71 -16.14 -1.61 -3.08
CA ARG A 71 -16.95 -0.39 -3.00
C ARG A 71 -16.98 0.22 -1.59
N GLY A 72 -17.09 1.55 -1.56
CA GLY A 72 -17.23 2.34 -0.33
C GLY A 72 -15.91 2.68 0.37
N SER A 73 -15.99 3.23 1.58
CA SER A 73 -14.83 3.68 2.37
C SER A 73 -13.92 2.54 2.86
N SER A 74 -14.39 1.30 2.76
CA SER A 74 -13.65 0.08 3.13
C SER A 74 -13.29 -0.74 1.89
N ALA A 75 -13.20 -0.09 0.73
CA ALA A 75 -12.87 -0.77 -0.50
C ALA A 75 -11.50 -1.47 -0.38
N CYS A 76 -11.43 -2.72 -0.79
CA CYS A 76 -10.22 -3.51 -0.87
C CYS A 76 -9.94 -3.89 -2.32
N ILE A 77 -8.66 -3.89 -2.70
CA ILE A 77 -8.20 -4.36 -4.00
C ILE A 77 -7.28 -5.57 -3.80
N CYS A 78 -7.33 -6.50 -4.75
CA CYS A 78 -6.37 -7.60 -4.79
C CYS A 78 -4.95 -7.04 -5.00
N ILE A 79 -3.99 -7.45 -4.16
CA ILE A 79 -2.60 -7.00 -4.31
C ILE A 79 -2.03 -7.32 -5.70
N LYS A 80 -2.48 -8.42 -6.32
CA LYS A 80 -2.06 -8.81 -7.67
C LYS A 80 -2.56 -7.83 -8.73
N GLU A 81 -3.76 -7.28 -8.57
CA GLU A 81 -4.28 -6.25 -9.48
C GLU A 81 -3.48 -4.95 -9.35
N LEU A 82 -3.07 -4.59 -8.13
CA LEU A 82 -2.18 -3.45 -7.92
C LEU A 82 -0.80 -3.68 -8.56
N ILE A 83 -0.23 -4.87 -8.41
CA ILE A 83 1.02 -5.29 -9.07
C ILE A 83 0.86 -5.24 -10.60
N ASP A 84 -0.25 -5.75 -11.13
CA ASP A 84 -0.54 -5.76 -12.56
C ASP A 84 -0.65 -4.35 -13.12
N ALA A 85 -1.34 -3.45 -12.41
CA ALA A 85 -1.43 -2.05 -12.78
C ALA A 85 -0.05 -1.39 -12.78
N ALA A 86 0.75 -1.59 -11.73
CA ALA A 86 2.10 -1.02 -11.65
C ALA A 86 3.01 -1.50 -12.78
N ILE A 87 2.99 -2.80 -13.10
CA ILE A 87 3.79 -3.37 -14.19
C ILE A 87 3.27 -2.91 -15.55
N THR A 88 1.97 -2.97 -15.79
CA THR A 88 1.37 -2.60 -17.08
C THR A 88 1.61 -1.14 -17.41
N GLU A 89 1.41 -0.23 -16.44
CA GLU A 89 1.66 1.19 -16.66
C GLU A 89 3.16 1.51 -16.78
N GLY A 90 4.02 0.79 -16.05
CA GLY A 90 5.47 0.87 -16.22
C GLY A 90 5.91 0.42 -17.62
N ASP A 91 5.45 -0.73 -18.09
CA ASP A 91 5.78 -1.25 -19.43
C ASP A 91 5.32 -0.27 -20.52
N LYS A 92 4.12 0.32 -20.40
CA LYS A 92 3.66 1.38 -21.31
C LYS A 92 4.56 2.62 -21.26
N LEU A 93 4.93 3.07 -20.07
CA LEU A 93 5.75 4.27 -19.88
C LEU A 93 7.15 4.09 -20.49
N PHE A 94 7.74 2.91 -20.36
CA PHE A 94 9.10 2.64 -20.81
C PHE A 94 9.20 2.00 -22.20
N ALA A 95 8.08 1.65 -22.86
CA ALA A 95 8.03 0.91 -24.13
C ALA A 95 8.97 1.47 -25.21
N ASP A 96 8.95 2.79 -25.42
CA ASP A 96 9.73 3.46 -26.47
C ASP A 96 11.07 4.00 -25.96
N THR A 97 11.55 3.49 -24.83
CA THR A 97 12.81 3.93 -24.21
C THR A 97 13.87 2.82 -24.26
N LYS A 98 15.14 3.20 -24.08
CA LYS A 98 16.23 2.24 -23.89
C LYS A 98 16.11 1.39 -22.60
N TYR A 99 15.12 1.69 -21.75
CA TYR A 99 14.89 1.04 -20.47
C TYR A 99 13.70 0.06 -20.46
N HIS A 100 13.03 -0.18 -21.60
CA HIS A 100 11.86 -1.06 -21.68
C HIS A 100 12.08 -2.44 -21.01
N ASP A 101 13.28 -3.01 -21.14
CA ASP A 101 13.64 -4.29 -20.53
C ASP A 101 14.32 -4.18 -19.16
N SER A 102 14.65 -2.97 -18.71
CA SER A 102 15.53 -2.76 -17.55
C SER A 102 15.00 -1.79 -16.49
N TRP A 103 13.75 -1.35 -16.59
CA TRP A 103 13.15 -0.46 -15.60
C TRP A 103 12.86 -1.20 -14.28
N TRP A 104 12.79 -0.47 -13.17
CA TRP A 104 12.67 -1.03 -11.82
C TRP A 104 11.38 -0.60 -11.13
N LEU A 105 10.77 -1.52 -10.39
CA LEU A 105 9.69 -1.22 -9.46
C LEU A 105 10.25 -0.67 -8.14
N CYS A 106 9.60 0.35 -7.61
CA CYS A 106 9.84 0.87 -6.27
C CYS A 106 8.49 1.02 -5.55
N HIS A 107 8.32 0.34 -4.43
CA HIS A 107 7.10 0.36 -3.63
C HIS A 107 7.45 0.23 -2.14
N ASP A 108 6.68 0.90 -1.29
CA ASP A 108 6.85 0.89 0.18
C ASP A 108 6.72 -0.52 0.80
N HIS A 109 6.90 -0.62 2.13
CA HIS A 109 6.70 -1.87 2.87
C HIS A 109 5.22 -2.19 3.15
N LEU A 110 4.36 -2.13 2.13
CA LEU A 110 3.01 -2.67 2.25
C LEU A 110 3.09 -4.17 2.50
N SER A 111 2.58 -4.65 3.65
CA SER A 111 2.77 -6.05 4.07
C SER A 111 2.24 -7.06 3.05
N ALA A 112 1.12 -6.74 2.37
CA ALA A 112 0.57 -7.57 1.31
C ALA A 112 1.46 -7.61 0.06
N TRP A 113 2.20 -6.55 -0.26
CA TRP A 113 3.14 -6.51 -1.40
C TRP A 113 4.34 -7.45 -1.20
N TRP A 114 4.82 -7.55 0.04
CA TRP A 114 6.01 -8.32 0.41
C TRP A 114 5.71 -9.75 0.90
N GLU A 115 4.45 -10.18 0.89
CA GLU A 115 4.10 -11.56 1.21
C GLU A 115 4.67 -12.53 0.16
N LYS A 116 4.91 -13.79 0.56
CA LYS A 116 5.57 -14.80 -0.28
C LYS A 116 4.86 -15.00 -1.62
N GLU A 117 3.54 -15.05 -1.60
CA GLU A 117 2.70 -15.25 -2.79
C GLU A 117 2.70 -14.04 -3.73
N ALA A 118 2.72 -12.82 -3.19
CA ALA A 118 2.86 -11.60 -3.99
C ALA A 118 4.25 -11.53 -4.62
N GLN A 119 5.32 -11.81 -3.87
CA GLN A 119 6.68 -11.83 -4.40
C GLN A 119 6.88 -12.92 -5.46
N ALA A 120 6.29 -14.11 -5.28
CA ALA A 120 6.27 -15.15 -6.30
C ALA A 120 5.52 -14.70 -7.57
N TYR A 121 4.43 -13.96 -7.40
CA TYR A 121 3.68 -13.39 -8.53
C TYR A 121 4.50 -12.33 -9.28
N ILE A 122 5.12 -11.37 -8.58
CA ILE A 122 6.01 -10.37 -9.19
C ILE A 122 7.18 -11.04 -9.92
N ALA A 123 7.74 -12.11 -9.35
CA ALA A 123 8.77 -12.92 -10.00
C ALA A 123 8.27 -13.57 -11.30
N SER A 124 7.06 -14.13 -11.31
CA SER A 124 6.45 -14.72 -12.50
C SER A 124 6.21 -13.71 -13.63
N ARG A 125 6.15 -12.41 -13.28
CA ARG A 125 6.03 -11.30 -14.22
C ARG A 125 7.37 -10.74 -14.70
N GLY A 126 8.50 -11.35 -14.33
CA GLY A 126 9.83 -10.91 -14.74
C GLY A 126 10.42 -9.79 -13.87
N PHE A 127 9.88 -9.55 -12.67
CA PHE A 127 10.33 -8.47 -11.77
C PHE A 127 10.96 -8.98 -10.47
N LYS A 128 11.41 -10.25 -10.44
CA LYS A 128 12.08 -10.83 -9.27
C LYS A 128 13.28 -9.98 -8.81
N ASP A 129 14.07 -9.52 -9.79
CA ASP A 129 15.33 -8.79 -9.59
C ASP A 129 15.26 -7.34 -10.12
N ARG A 130 14.05 -6.86 -10.45
CA ARG A 130 13.77 -5.49 -10.90
C ARG A 130 12.89 -4.75 -9.88
N GLN A 131 13.24 -4.85 -8.61
CA GLN A 131 12.56 -4.21 -7.49
C GLN A 131 13.58 -3.57 -6.54
N LEU A 132 13.35 -2.32 -6.13
CA LEU A 132 14.14 -1.68 -5.09
C LEU A 132 13.85 -2.35 -3.73
N ARG A 133 14.88 -2.92 -3.09
CA ARG A 133 14.78 -3.61 -1.80
C ARG A 133 16.12 -3.65 -1.07
N ALA A 134 16.09 -3.92 0.23
CA ALA A 134 17.30 -4.25 0.97
C ALA A 134 18.00 -5.50 0.39
N TRP A 135 19.33 -5.46 0.30
CA TRP A 135 20.14 -6.51 -0.29
C TRP A 135 21.11 -7.15 0.72
N GLY A 136 21.62 -8.34 0.38
CA GLY A 136 22.60 -9.06 1.20
C GLY A 136 22.03 -9.49 2.55
N SER A 137 22.77 -9.26 3.63
CA SER A 137 22.38 -9.59 5.00
C SER A 137 21.62 -8.48 5.73
N VAL A 138 21.32 -7.36 5.06
CA VAL A 138 20.59 -6.25 5.67
C VAL A 138 19.24 -6.74 6.18
N ASN A 139 18.91 -6.42 7.43
CA ASN A 139 17.67 -6.80 8.12
C ASN A 139 17.43 -8.32 8.25
N LYS A 140 18.46 -9.16 8.08
CA LYS A 140 18.34 -10.62 8.25
C LYS A 140 17.83 -10.95 9.65
N GLY A 141 16.81 -11.80 9.72
CA GLY A 141 16.14 -12.18 10.98
C GLY A 141 15.02 -11.23 11.40
N THR A 142 14.72 -10.19 10.62
CA THR A 142 13.57 -9.31 10.83
C THR A 142 12.52 -9.50 9.74
N ARG A 143 11.32 -8.93 9.94
CA ARG A 143 10.27 -8.88 8.91
C ARG A 143 10.64 -8.07 7.66
N TYR A 144 11.71 -7.27 7.72
CA TYR A 144 12.16 -6.41 6.63
C TYR A 144 13.26 -7.04 5.75
N TYR A 145 13.62 -8.30 6.00
CA TYR A 145 14.62 -9.00 5.18
C TYR A 145 14.16 -9.09 3.72
N HIS A 146 15.00 -8.65 2.78
CA HIS A 146 14.69 -8.54 1.34
C HIS A 146 13.47 -7.67 0.97
N SER A 147 13.14 -6.68 1.78
CA SER A 147 12.12 -5.67 1.46
C SER A 147 12.65 -4.26 1.74
N LEU A 148 11.87 -3.23 1.43
CA LEU A 148 12.11 -1.89 1.99
C LEU A 148 11.81 -1.89 3.50
N VAL A 149 12.53 -1.05 4.25
CA VAL A 149 12.26 -0.84 5.67
C VAL A 149 10.94 -0.09 5.79
N GLY A 150 9.99 -0.62 6.57
CA GLY A 150 8.72 0.04 6.83
C GLY A 150 8.87 1.30 7.68
N ASN A 151 7.82 2.13 7.70
CA ASN A 151 7.81 3.43 8.39
C ASN A 151 8.95 4.37 7.94
N ARG A 152 9.27 4.33 6.64
CA ARG A 152 10.28 5.19 6.00
C ARG A 152 9.68 5.96 4.83
N PRO A 153 8.71 6.86 5.08
CA PRO A 153 8.14 7.67 4.00
C PRO A 153 9.21 8.45 3.24
N GLU A 154 10.32 8.84 3.89
CA GLU A 154 11.45 9.54 3.28
C GLU A 154 12.14 8.75 2.16
N MET A 155 12.01 7.42 2.15
CA MET A 155 12.55 6.53 1.11
C MET A 155 11.59 6.31 -0.07
N CYS A 156 10.38 6.84 0.01
CA CYS A 156 9.35 6.72 -1.02
C CYS A 156 9.04 8.12 -1.58
N PRO A 157 9.54 8.49 -2.78
CA PRO A 157 9.33 9.83 -3.34
C PRO A 157 7.87 10.28 -3.37
N LEU A 158 6.95 9.32 -3.61
CA LEU A 158 5.51 9.56 -3.59
C LEU A 158 5.01 10.02 -2.21
N ASP A 159 5.36 9.29 -1.15
CA ASP A 159 4.91 9.58 0.21
C ASP A 159 5.65 10.75 0.85
N ALA A 160 6.93 10.92 0.49
CA ALA A 160 7.77 11.97 1.02
C ALA A 160 7.29 13.35 0.58
N HIS A 161 6.99 13.51 -0.71
CA HIS A 161 6.80 14.84 -1.31
C HIS A 161 5.71 14.88 -2.39
N LEU A 162 5.71 13.94 -3.34
CA LEU A 162 4.92 14.10 -4.56
C LEU A 162 3.40 14.04 -4.33
N PHE A 163 2.93 13.26 -3.35
CA PHE A 163 1.51 13.29 -2.95
C PHE A 163 1.12 14.60 -2.25
N ALA A 164 2.02 15.23 -1.50
CA ALA A 164 1.78 16.55 -0.94
C ALA A 164 1.69 17.60 -2.05
N ASP A 165 2.59 17.55 -3.03
CA ASP A 165 2.56 18.41 -4.22
C ASP A 165 1.25 18.24 -5.01
N LEU A 166 0.83 16.99 -5.23
CA LEU A 166 -0.44 16.68 -5.88
C LEU A 166 -1.62 17.23 -5.08
N LYS A 167 -1.68 17.00 -3.77
CA LYS A 167 -2.76 17.47 -2.89
C LYS A 167 -2.86 19.00 -2.94
N ASN A 168 -1.73 19.69 -2.83
CA ASN A 168 -1.68 21.15 -2.91
C ASN A 168 -2.15 21.66 -4.28
N ALA A 169 -1.76 20.98 -5.37
CA ALA A 169 -2.20 21.30 -6.72
C ALA A 169 -3.71 21.09 -6.90
N VAL A 170 -4.26 19.97 -6.41
CA VAL A 170 -5.70 19.68 -6.42
C VAL A 170 -6.48 20.78 -5.70
N LEU A 171 -6.08 21.11 -4.46
CA LEU A 171 -6.75 22.14 -3.67
C LEU A 171 -6.68 23.51 -4.38
N LYS A 172 -5.52 23.87 -4.92
CA LYS A 172 -5.36 25.10 -5.70
C LYS A 172 -6.29 25.13 -6.92
N HIS A 173 -6.37 24.05 -7.71
CA HIS A 173 -7.24 24.01 -8.88
C HIS A 173 -8.72 24.10 -8.51
N VAL A 174 -9.15 23.45 -7.43
CA VAL A 174 -10.52 23.55 -6.93
C VAL A 174 -10.84 24.98 -6.51
N VAL A 175 -9.98 25.63 -5.73
CA VAL A 175 -10.18 27.02 -5.29
C VAL A 175 -10.19 27.99 -6.48
N MET A 176 -9.24 27.86 -7.42
CA MET A 176 -9.14 28.75 -8.58
C MET A 176 -10.33 28.64 -9.54
N THR A 177 -11.05 27.52 -9.52
CA THR A 177 -12.18 27.26 -10.43
C THR A 177 -13.52 27.23 -9.71
N CYS A 178 -13.59 27.54 -8.42
CA CYS A 178 -14.82 27.43 -7.62
C CYS A 178 -15.93 28.39 -8.05
N GLY A 179 -15.55 29.51 -8.71
CA GLY A 179 -16.49 30.51 -9.25
C GLY A 179 -17.04 30.19 -10.65
N LEU A 180 -16.57 29.12 -11.31
CA LEU A 180 -17.16 28.65 -12.57
C LEU A 180 -18.48 27.91 -12.30
N ASP A 181 -19.36 27.82 -13.29
CA ASP A 181 -20.58 27.00 -13.17
C ASP A 181 -20.28 25.53 -12.85
N LEU A 182 -21.19 24.84 -12.16
CA LEU A 182 -21.00 23.44 -11.74
C LEU A 182 -20.81 22.47 -12.92
N ASP A 183 -21.43 22.80 -14.05
CA ASP A 183 -21.39 22.02 -15.29
C ASP A 183 -20.23 22.44 -16.22
N ASN A 184 -19.45 23.46 -15.83
CA ASN A 184 -18.31 23.89 -16.60
C ASN A 184 -17.20 22.83 -16.57
N GLU A 185 -16.80 22.33 -17.73
CA GLU A 185 -15.75 21.30 -17.86
C GLU A 185 -14.40 21.72 -17.24
N LYS A 186 -14.11 23.03 -17.22
CA LYS A 186 -12.88 23.57 -16.63
C LYS A 186 -12.93 23.58 -15.10
N ARG A 187 -14.11 23.42 -14.48
CA ARG A 187 -14.26 23.39 -13.02
C ARG A 187 -13.72 22.08 -12.45
N PHE A 188 -12.85 22.20 -11.46
CA PHE A 188 -12.40 21.07 -10.65
C PHE A 188 -13.37 20.86 -9.49
N LYS A 189 -13.68 19.60 -9.21
CA LYS A 189 -14.73 19.20 -8.26
C LYS A 189 -14.25 18.07 -7.37
N MET A 190 -14.73 18.04 -6.13
CA MET A 190 -14.43 17.00 -5.14
C MET A 190 -15.67 16.58 -4.36
N GLY A 191 -16.87 16.84 -4.89
CA GLY A 191 -18.14 16.56 -4.20
C GLY A 191 -18.47 15.07 -4.16
N THR A 192 -17.97 14.30 -5.12
CA THR A 192 -18.13 12.84 -5.18
C THR A 192 -16.80 12.12 -5.40
N PRO A 193 -16.67 10.82 -5.08
CA PRO A 193 -15.47 10.04 -5.37
C PRO A 193 -15.09 10.04 -6.85
N ARG A 194 -16.08 10.06 -7.76
CA ARG A 194 -15.85 10.15 -9.20
C ARG A 194 -15.25 11.50 -9.58
N GLU A 195 -15.83 12.59 -9.08
CA GLU A 195 -15.29 13.94 -9.32
C GLU A 195 -13.88 14.12 -8.73
N LEU A 196 -13.63 13.58 -7.54
CA LEU A 196 -12.29 13.59 -6.95
C LEU A 196 -11.30 12.79 -7.80
N SER A 197 -11.69 11.60 -8.29
CA SER A 197 -10.86 10.80 -9.20
C SER A 197 -10.55 11.54 -10.51
N ASP A 198 -11.56 12.20 -11.11
CA ASP A 198 -11.38 13.01 -12.31
C ASP A 198 -10.44 14.20 -12.06
N THR A 199 -10.61 14.88 -10.92
CA THR A 199 -9.75 15.98 -10.46
C THR A 199 -8.31 15.52 -10.24
N LEU A 200 -8.10 14.37 -9.58
CA LEU A 200 -6.77 13.79 -9.37
C LEU A 200 -6.11 13.46 -10.71
N ARG A 201 -6.82 12.78 -11.62
CA ARG A 201 -6.29 12.44 -12.96
C ARG A 201 -5.92 13.68 -13.77
N ARG A 202 -6.78 14.71 -13.78
CA ARG A 202 -6.49 15.99 -14.45
C ARG A 202 -5.34 16.74 -13.80
N THR A 203 -5.13 16.59 -12.50
CA THR A 203 -4.02 17.26 -11.80
C THR A 203 -2.71 16.56 -12.09
N TRP A 204 -2.68 15.23 -12.17
CA TRP A 204 -1.49 14.45 -12.52
C TRP A 204 -0.88 14.82 -13.88
N THR A 205 -1.66 15.33 -14.83
CA THR A 205 -1.14 15.77 -16.14
C THR A 205 -0.42 17.13 -16.08
N VAL A 206 -0.50 17.85 -14.95
CA VAL A 206 0.12 19.17 -14.77
C VAL A 206 1.05 19.25 -13.57
N LYS A 207 0.81 18.47 -12.51
CA LYS A 207 1.59 18.44 -11.27
C LYS A 207 1.61 17.05 -10.63
N PRO A 208 2.73 16.64 -10.00
CA PRO A 208 4.06 17.27 -10.03
C PRO A 208 4.65 17.32 -11.45
N THR A 209 5.60 18.24 -11.69
CA THR A 209 6.29 18.35 -12.98
C THR A 209 7.34 17.24 -13.13
N PRO A 210 7.74 16.86 -14.36
CA PRO A 210 8.81 15.88 -14.57
C PRO A 210 10.10 16.20 -13.81
N ASP A 211 10.54 17.46 -13.83
CA ASP A 211 11.75 17.90 -13.10
C ASP A 211 11.62 17.69 -11.59
N ARG A 212 10.41 17.92 -11.04
CA ARG A 212 10.14 17.74 -9.61
C ARG A 212 10.15 16.26 -9.22
N ILE A 213 9.57 15.41 -10.07
CA ILE A 213 9.61 13.94 -9.90
C ILE A 213 11.07 13.47 -9.91
N ALA A 214 11.87 13.93 -10.88
CA ALA A 214 13.28 13.59 -10.97
C ALA A 214 14.08 14.06 -9.74
N GLU A 215 13.85 15.29 -9.28
CA GLU A 215 14.48 15.84 -8.09
C GLU A 215 14.26 14.96 -6.85
N ASP A 216 13.02 14.51 -6.60
CA ASP A 216 12.71 13.69 -5.43
C ASP A 216 13.26 12.26 -5.56
N ILE A 217 13.27 11.67 -6.75
CA ILE A 217 13.91 10.37 -6.99
C ILE A 217 15.42 10.46 -6.75
N LEU A 218 16.06 11.53 -7.25
CA LEU A 218 17.50 11.75 -7.11
C LEU A 218 17.92 12.11 -5.68
N ARG A 219 16.98 12.44 -4.78
CA ARG A 219 17.25 12.68 -3.36
C ARG A 219 17.51 11.40 -2.57
N ILE A 220 17.01 10.24 -3.03
CA ILE A 220 17.08 8.96 -2.30
C ILE A 220 18.49 8.63 -1.77
N PRO A 221 19.59 8.72 -2.54
CA PRO A 221 20.93 8.44 -2.02
C PRO A 221 21.30 9.34 -0.83
N SER A 222 21.07 10.65 -0.93
CA SER A 222 21.34 11.57 0.17
C SER A 222 20.47 11.31 1.40
N THR A 223 19.22 10.86 1.21
CA THR A 223 18.35 10.44 2.31
C THR A 223 18.89 9.20 3.00
N VAL A 224 19.40 8.23 2.24
CA VAL A 224 20.06 7.03 2.80
C VAL A 224 21.27 7.42 3.64
N ASP A 225 22.12 8.33 3.15
CA ASP A 225 23.29 8.81 3.89
C ASP A 225 22.89 9.43 5.24
N LYS A 226 21.88 10.31 5.24
CA LYS A 226 21.34 10.90 6.47
C LYS A 226 20.78 9.83 7.43
N ILE A 227 20.08 8.83 6.92
CA ILE A 227 19.56 7.73 7.76
C ILE A 227 20.72 6.97 8.42
N ILE A 228 21.80 6.71 7.67
CA ILE A 228 23.00 6.05 8.20
C ILE A 228 23.67 6.91 9.28
N GLU A 229 23.83 8.21 9.05
CA GLU A 229 24.39 9.16 10.03
C GLU A 229 23.58 9.20 11.33
N HIS A 230 22.25 9.04 11.24
CA HIS A 230 21.35 8.98 12.39
C HIS A 230 21.21 7.57 12.98
N GLY A 231 22.08 6.64 12.62
CA GLY A 231 22.07 5.27 13.16
C GLY A 231 20.81 4.48 12.81
N GLY A 232 20.18 4.79 11.68
CA GLY A 232 18.87 4.26 11.31
C GLY A 232 17.71 4.86 12.12
N GLY A 233 17.88 6.00 12.78
CA GLY A 233 16.82 6.74 13.47
C GLY A 233 15.92 7.53 12.51
N ILE A 234 14.95 8.27 13.05
CA ILE A 234 14.18 9.26 12.29
C ILE A 234 15.10 10.46 12.01
N VAL A 235 15.16 10.91 10.77
CA VAL A 235 15.91 12.12 10.39
C VAL A 235 15.01 13.34 10.64
N PRO A 236 15.34 14.25 11.58
CA PRO A 236 14.44 15.34 11.98
C PRO A 236 13.99 16.24 10.83
N ASP A 237 14.90 16.53 9.88
CA ASP A 237 14.62 17.40 8.73
C ASP A 237 13.76 16.73 7.65
N GLU A 238 13.65 15.39 7.68
CA GLU A 238 12.82 14.60 6.74
C GLU A 238 11.48 14.20 7.39
N ALA A 239 11.26 14.47 8.68
CA ALA A 239 10.06 14.07 9.42
C ALA A 239 8.78 14.83 9.01
N GLY A 240 8.92 15.92 8.23
CA GLY A 240 7.80 16.70 7.69
C GLY A 240 6.99 16.02 6.58
N CYS A 241 7.41 14.83 6.13
CA CYS A 241 6.69 14.04 5.13
C CYS A 241 5.29 13.66 5.63
N THR A 242 4.29 13.63 4.73
CA THR A 242 2.86 13.44 5.05
C THR A 242 2.48 12.07 5.66
N GLY A 243 3.46 11.23 5.97
CA GLY A 243 3.33 9.96 6.70
C GLY A 243 3.96 9.98 8.10
N THR A 244 4.06 11.16 8.75
CA THR A 244 4.84 11.38 9.98
C THR A 244 4.62 10.27 11.02
N PRO A 245 5.70 9.67 11.55
CA PRO A 245 5.62 8.77 12.69
C PRO A 245 4.98 9.50 13.87
N LYS A 246 3.96 8.90 14.50
CA LYS A 246 3.67 9.25 15.90
C LYS A 246 4.96 8.99 16.66
N ILE A 247 5.46 10.00 17.37
CA ILE A 247 6.62 9.90 18.25
C ILE A 247 6.32 8.78 19.26
N LEU A 248 6.84 7.58 19.01
CA LEU A 248 6.86 6.51 19.99
C LEU A 248 8.12 6.75 20.81
N THR A 249 7.92 7.15 22.06
CA THR A 249 8.95 7.42 23.05
C THR A 249 9.94 6.24 23.16
N GLU A 250 11.19 6.51 22.78
CA GLU A 250 12.51 5.91 23.08
C GLU A 250 12.73 4.40 23.37
N SER A 251 11.75 3.53 23.55
CA SER A 251 12.02 2.17 24.06
C SER A 251 12.09 1.04 23.03
N HIS A 252 11.84 1.29 21.74
CA HIS A 252 11.62 0.20 20.76
C HIS A 252 12.57 0.16 19.55
N TYR A 253 13.52 1.08 19.41
CA TYR A 253 14.49 1.04 18.31
C TYR A 253 15.87 0.59 18.82
N PHE A 254 16.22 -0.64 18.47
CA PHE A 254 17.58 -1.19 18.36
C PHE A 254 18.49 -1.12 19.60
N SER A 255 18.47 -2.20 20.40
CA SER A 255 19.53 -2.53 21.35
C SER A 255 20.45 -3.64 20.83
N ARG A 256 21.08 -3.48 19.66
CA ARG A 256 22.33 -4.22 19.34
C ARG A 256 23.28 -3.39 18.47
N PRO A 257 24.52 -3.16 18.89
CA PRO A 257 25.51 -2.51 18.05
C PRO A 257 25.86 -3.44 16.87
N VAL A 258 25.80 -2.90 15.66
CA VAL A 258 26.38 -3.54 14.48
C VAL A 258 27.86 -3.17 14.49
N HIS A 259 28.72 -4.11 14.89
CA HIS A 259 30.15 -4.01 14.63
C HIS A 259 30.38 -4.26 13.15
N VAL A 260 30.87 -3.23 12.44
CA VAL A 260 31.37 -3.34 11.07
C VAL A 260 32.86 -3.68 11.18
N HIS A 261 33.25 -4.82 10.60
CA HIS A 261 34.64 -5.18 10.31
C HIS A 261 34.97 -4.85 8.87
#